data_AF-X1SWV6-F1
#
_entry.id   AF-X1SWV6-F1
#
_cell.length_a   1.000
_cell.length_b   1.000
_cell.length_c   1.000
_cell.angle_alpha   90.00
_cell.angle_beta   90.00
_cell.angle_gamma   90.00
#
_symmetry.space_group_name_H-M   'P 1'
#
loop_
_entity.id
_entity.type
_entity.pdbx_description
1 polymer ?
#
loop_
_entity_poly.entity_id
_entity_poly.type
_entity_poly.pdbx_seq_one_letter_code
_entity_poly.pdbx_strand_id
1 'polypeptide(L)'
;MPKFKPYRKNQFMLFPKSIDDYVPKNHLSRMISNIVEQLDTRNIEDKYSQLGQNTYHPKILIKLLFYGYAIGERSGRKISSKCET
;
A
#
# COMPACT_ATOMS: atom_id res chain seq x y z
N MET A 1 -7.33 5.60 -38.80
CA MET A 1 -6.76 5.56 -37.43
C MET A 1 -5.39 4.89 -37.50
N PRO A 2 -4.34 5.45 -36.87
CA PRO A 2 -3.02 4.84 -36.93
C PRO A 2 -3.01 3.48 -36.22
N LYS A 3 -2.43 2.48 -36.89
CA LYS A 3 -2.38 1.07 -36.46
C LYS A 3 -1.49 0.84 -35.22
N PHE A 4 -0.51 1.70 -34.99
CA PHE A 4 0.46 1.56 -33.91
C PHE A 4 0.76 2.90 -33.22
N LYS A 5 1.10 2.81 -31.93
CA LYS A 5 1.59 3.95 -31.15
C LYS A 5 3.03 4.31 -31.54
N PRO A 6 3.44 5.59 -31.41
CA PRO A 6 4.79 6.02 -31.73
C PRO A 6 5.84 5.33 -30.86
N TYR A 7 6.87 4.79 -31.51
CA TYR A 7 8.00 4.10 -30.87
C TYR A 7 9.03 5.13 -30.37
N ARG A 8 9.07 5.39 -29.05
CA ARG A 8 10.02 6.33 -28.42
C ARG A 8 10.90 5.59 -27.41
N LYS A 9 12.15 5.29 -27.81
CA LYS A 9 13.16 4.64 -26.96
C LYS A 9 13.78 5.58 -25.91
N ASN A 10 13.96 6.86 -26.24
CA ASN A 10 14.66 7.84 -25.39
C ASN A 10 13.70 8.88 -24.81
N GLN A 11 12.58 8.42 -24.23
CA GLN A 11 11.65 9.33 -23.58
C GLN A 11 12.16 9.69 -22.18
N PHE A 12 12.60 10.93 -22.01
CA PHE A 12 12.94 11.47 -20.70
C PHE A 12 11.67 11.60 -19.84
N MET A 13 11.63 10.92 -18.70
CA MET A 13 10.65 11.18 -17.64
C MET A 13 11.20 12.26 -16.73
N LEU A 14 10.45 13.37 -16.56
CA LEU A 14 10.83 14.46 -15.64
C LEU A 14 10.88 13.99 -14.19
N PHE A 15 9.96 13.10 -13.81
CA PHE A 15 9.91 12.46 -12.50
C PHE A 15 9.68 10.95 -12.65
N PRO A 16 10.27 10.12 -11.77
CA PRO A 16 9.93 8.72 -11.70
C PRO A 16 8.45 8.55 -11.35
N LYS A 17 7.86 7.43 -11.77
CA LYS A 17 6.51 7.06 -11.38
C LYS A 17 6.41 6.98 -9.86
N SER A 18 5.31 7.48 -9.31
CA SER A 18 4.99 7.26 -7.90
C SER A 18 4.69 5.78 -7.66
N ILE A 19 4.84 5.31 -6.42
CA ILE A 19 4.46 3.94 -6.04
C ILE A 19 2.98 3.67 -6.36
N ASP A 20 2.13 4.70 -6.21
CA ASP A 20 0.69 4.61 -6.50
C ASP A 20 0.41 4.33 -7.99
N ASP A 21 1.26 4.81 -8.90
CA ASP A 21 1.10 4.58 -10.35
C ASP A 21 1.29 3.11 -10.76
N TYR A 22 1.90 2.29 -9.90
CA TYR A 22 2.07 0.86 -10.14
C TYR A 22 0.82 0.05 -9.74
N VAL A 23 -0.08 0.64 -8.95
CA VAL A 23 -1.30 -0.03 -8.48
C VAL A 23 -2.48 0.29 -9.41
N PRO A 24 -3.14 -0.71 -10.04
CA PRO A 24 -4.29 -0.46 -10.90
C PRO A 24 -5.39 0.36 -10.21
N LYS A 25 -6.08 1.23 -10.96
CA LYS A 25 -7.14 2.11 -10.41
C LYS A 25 -8.28 1.33 -9.75
N ASN A 26 -8.58 0.12 -10.24
CA ASN A 26 -9.65 -0.73 -9.71
C ASN A 26 -9.13 -1.82 -8.75
N HIS A 27 -7.91 -1.66 -8.22
CA HIS A 27 -7.34 -2.64 -7.30
C HIS A 27 -7.96 -2.52 -5.89
N LEU A 28 -8.28 -3.65 -5.26
CA LEU A 28 -8.91 -3.73 -3.93
C LEU A 28 -8.16 -2.92 -2.86
N SER A 29 -6.84 -2.88 -2.92
CA SER A 29 -6.00 -2.12 -1.98
C SER A 29 -6.35 -0.63 -1.91
N ARG A 30 -6.86 -0.04 -3.01
CA ARG A 30 -7.29 1.37 -3.03
C ARG A 30 -8.54 1.60 -2.21
N MET A 31 -9.54 0.72 -2.36
CA MET A 31 -10.76 0.78 -1.54
C MET A 31 -10.41 0.61 -0.05
N ILE A 32 -9.55 -0.35 0.28
CA ILE A 32 -9.10 -0.57 1.66
C ILE A 32 -8.34 0.64 2.18
N SER A 33 -7.43 1.22 1.40
CA SER A 33 -6.71 2.43 1.80
C SER A 33 -7.68 3.57 2.11
N ASN A 34 -8.67 3.82 1.24
CA ASN A 34 -9.66 4.87 1.46
C ASN A 34 -10.47 4.68 2.74
N ILE A 35 -10.81 3.43 3.09
CA ILE A 35 -11.51 3.11 4.35
C ILE A 35 -10.59 3.35 5.55
N VAL A 36 -9.37 2.83 5.51
CA VAL A 36 -8.43 2.93 6.65
C VAL A 36 -7.98 4.36 6.89
N GLU A 37 -7.92 5.22 5.86
CA GLU A 37 -7.58 6.63 6.05
C GLU A 37 -8.61 7.40 6.90
N GLN A 38 -9.86 6.96 6.90
CA GLN A 38 -10.94 7.56 7.70
C GLN A 38 -10.94 7.09 9.16
N LEU A 39 -10.16 6.06 9.50
CA LEU A 39 -10.08 5.56 10.86
C LEU A 39 -9.18 6.45 11.72
N ASP A 40 -9.67 6.80 12.91
CA ASP A 40 -8.88 7.47 13.93
C ASP A 40 -7.98 6.44 14.66
N THR A 41 -6.68 6.53 14.42
CA THR A 41 -5.67 5.62 15.00
C THR A 41 -4.90 6.24 16.17
N ARG A 42 -5.22 7.47 16.61
CA ARG A 42 -4.49 8.21 17.65
C ARG A 42 -4.34 7.41 18.95
N ASN A 43 -5.42 6.77 19.41
CA ASN A 43 -5.40 5.93 20.62
C ASN A 43 -4.42 4.75 20.56
N ILE A 44 -4.04 4.29 19.36
CA ILE A 44 -3.03 3.25 19.18
C ILE A 44 -1.65 3.90 19.17
N GLU A 45 -1.50 4.98 18.39
CA GLU A 45 -0.25 5.74 18.24
C GLU A 45 0.27 6.26 19.60
N ASP A 46 -0.62 6.81 20.43
CA ASP A 46 -0.31 7.39 21.75
C ASP A 46 0.21 6.35 22.77
N LYS A 47 0.01 5.05 22.50
CA LYS A 47 0.54 3.97 23.34
C LYS A 47 1.99 3.61 23.01
N TYR A 48 2.52 4.06 21.87
CA TYR A 48 3.88 3.78 21.48
C TYR A 48 4.84 4.84 22.06
N SER A 49 5.96 4.34 22.58
CA SER A 49 7.04 5.19 23.09
C SER A 49 7.78 5.87 21.93
N GLN A 50 8.18 7.13 22.14
CA GLN A 50 9.11 7.84 21.26
C GLN A 50 10.55 7.31 21.38
N LEU A 51 10.86 6.65 22.49
CA LEU A 51 12.15 6.01 22.73
C LEU A 51 12.10 4.54 22.28
N GLY A 52 13.15 4.10 21.59
CA GLY A 52 13.28 2.73 21.08
C GLY A 52 13.26 2.68 19.56
N GLN A 53 13.00 1.49 19.01
CA GLN A 53 12.91 1.29 17.56
C GLN A 53 11.58 1.82 17.03
N ASN A 54 11.65 2.52 15.89
CA ASN A 54 10.46 3.03 15.23
C ASN A 54 9.58 1.89 14.73
N THR A 55 8.29 1.93 15.08
CA THR A 55 7.28 1.00 14.56
C THR A 55 6.72 1.50 13.22
N TYR A 56 6.10 0.60 12.45
CA TYR A 56 5.26 0.99 11.33
C TYR A 56 4.01 1.72 11.82
N HIS A 57 3.53 2.69 11.04
CA HIS A 57 2.30 3.41 11.32
C HIS A 57 1.11 2.43 11.41
N PRO A 58 0.22 2.51 12.42
CA PRO A 58 -0.90 1.59 12.60
C PRO A 58 -1.78 1.42 11.35
N LYS A 59 -2.09 2.51 10.65
CA LYS A 59 -2.79 2.48 9.36
C LYS A 59 -2.17 1.53 8.32
N ILE A 60 -0.84 1.42 8.24
CA ILE A 60 -0.18 0.47 7.31
C ILE A 60 -0.52 -0.97 7.71
N LEU A 61 -0.38 -1.29 8.99
CA LEU A 61 -0.67 -2.62 9.53
C LEU A 61 -2.15 -2.99 9.35
N ILE A 62 -3.06 -2.04 9.58
CA ILE A 62 -4.51 -2.24 9.40
C ILE A 62 -4.83 -2.48 7.92
N LYS A 63 -4.22 -1.74 6.98
CA LYS A 63 -4.38 -1.98 5.54
C LYS A 63 -3.95 -3.40 5.16
N LEU A 64 -2.81 -3.87 5.67
CA LEU A 64 -2.33 -5.24 5.42
C LEU A 64 -3.28 -6.29 6.00
N LEU A 65 -3.78 -6.07 7.21
CA LEU A 65 -4.73 -6.97 7.86
C LEU A 65 -6.04 -7.06 7.09
N PHE A 66 -6.63 -5.93 6.72
CA PHE A 66 -7.87 -5.87 5.94
C PHE A 66 -7.69 -6.49 4.56
N TYR A 67 -6.56 -6.20 3.90
CA TYR A 67 -6.26 -6.76 2.59
C TYR A 67 -6.12 -8.28 2.65
N GLY A 68 -5.33 -8.80 3.58
CA GLY A 68 -5.19 -10.25 3.81
C GLY A 68 -6.55 -10.90 4.04
N TYR A 69 -7.36 -10.33 4.93
CA TYR A 69 -8.67 -10.88 5.26
C TYR A 69 -9.63 -10.87 4.07
N ALA A 70 -9.62 -9.80 3.26
CA ALA A 70 -10.46 -9.68 2.07
C ALA A 70 -10.10 -10.70 0.98
N ILE A 71 -8.84 -11.15 0.90
CA ILE A 71 -8.41 -12.22 -0.01
C ILE A 71 -8.40 -13.62 0.64
N GLY A 72 -8.94 -13.75 1.86
CA GLY A 72 -9.05 -15.02 2.58
C GLY A 72 -7.81 -15.46 3.37
N GLU A 73 -6.75 -14.65 3.40
CA GLU A 73 -5.55 -14.91 4.19
C GLU A 73 -5.66 -14.30 5.58
N ARG A 74 -5.90 -15.14 6.60
CA ARG A 74 -6.06 -14.71 8.00
C ARG A 74 -4.84 -14.94 8.88
N SER A 75 -3.84 -15.67 8.38
CA SER A 75 -2.63 -15.93 9.17
C SER A 75 -1.70 -14.72 9.11
N GLY A 76 -1.49 -14.06 10.26
CA GLY A 76 -0.54 -12.96 10.37
C GLY A 76 0.86 -13.33 9.86
N ARG A 77 1.31 -14.57 10.11
CA ARG A 77 2.59 -15.08 9.59
C ARG A 77 2.62 -15.16 8.06
N LYS A 78 1.53 -15.61 7.44
CA LYS A 78 1.43 -15.69 5.96
C LYS A 78 1.29 -14.30 5.32
N ILE A 79 0.70 -13.35 6.02
CA ILE A 79 0.68 -11.95 5.59
C ILE A 79 2.10 -11.37 5.66
N SER A 80 2.82 -11.58 6.76
CA SER A 80 4.23 -11.15 6.93
C SER A 80 5.13 -11.73 5.86
N SER A 81 5.06 -13.03 5.60
CA SER A 81 5.91 -13.70 4.60
C SER A 81 5.67 -13.20 3.17
N LYS A 82 4.52 -12.57 2.88
CA LYS A 82 4.25 -11.95 1.57
C LYS A 82 4.83 -10.53 1.46
N CYS A 83 5.26 -9.96 2.58
CA CYS A 83 5.86 -8.62 2.66
C CYS A 83 7.39 -8.69 2.75
N GLU A 84 7.94 -9.82 3.16
CA GLU A 84 9.36 -10.13 3.13
C GLU A 84 9.74 -10.45 1.67
N THR A 85 10.54 -9.57 1.04
CA THR A 85 11.11 -9.77 -0.30
C THR A 85 12.58 -10.09 -0.19
#